data_AF-A0A928VF39-F1
#
_entry.id   AF-A0A928VF39-F1
#
_cell.length_a   1.000
_cell.length_b   1.000
_cell.length_c   1.000
_cell.angle_alpha   90.00
_cell.angle_beta   90.00
_cell.angle_gamma   90.00
#
_symmetry.space_group_name_H-M   'P 1'
#
loop_
_entity.id
_entity.type
_entity.pdbx_description
1 polymer ?
#
loop_
_entity_poly.entity_id
_entity_poly.type
_entity_poly.pdbx_seq_one_letter_code
_entity_poly.pdbx_strand_id
1 'polypeptide(L)'
;MSEIKITIEGKGAIAAAEALINLPDVSGAWATSDEVKRDGALEVIATIITIASGAMSMAEQIRKWHEEYSGSEENKIENVVIITPKERLAIEDATPEEIAKVLKVLAKSDNPRS
;
A
#
# COMPACT_ATOMS: atom_id res chain seq x y z
N MET A 1 -3.59 -11.23 -13.95
CA MET A 1 -3.22 -9.87 -13.54
C MET A 1 -2.56 -10.00 -12.19
N SER A 2 -1.36 -9.44 -12.01
CA SER A 2 -0.77 -9.35 -10.67
C SER A 2 -1.46 -8.20 -9.96
N GLU A 3 -1.82 -8.40 -8.69
CA GLU A 3 -2.45 -7.39 -7.85
C GLU A 3 -1.60 -7.28 -6.58
N ILE A 4 -1.48 -6.08 -6.05
CA ILE A 4 -0.89 -5.85 -4.74
C ILE A 4 -1.99 -5.32 -3.83
N LYS A 5 -2.11 -5.92 -2.65
CA LYS A 5 -2.99 -5.43 -1.61
C LYS A 5 -2.16 -4.73 -0.56
N ILE A 6 -2.66 -3.63 -0.03
CA ILE A 6 -2.05 -2.89 1.06
C ILE A 6 -3.11 -2.81 2.15
N THR A 7 -2.86 -3.47 3.27
CA THR A 7 -3.70 -3.38 4.45
C THR A 7 -3.22 -2.21 5.29
N ILE A 8 -4.15 -1.35 5.67
CA ILE A 8 -3.90 -0.13 6.42
C ILE A 8 -4.78 -0.21 7.66
N GLU A 9 -4.15 -0.13 8.82
CA GLU A 9 -4.83 -0.19 10.11
C GLU A 9 -4.65 1.11 10.86
N GLY A 10 -5.69 1.53 11.56
CA GLY A 10 -5.67 2.71 12.41
C GLY A 10 -6.89 3.60 12.17
N LYS A 11 -7.04 4.62 13.01
CA LYS A 11 -8.19 5.54 12.94
C LYS A 11 -8.22 6.32 11.64
N GLY A 12 -7.05 6.63 11.08
CA GLY A 12 -6.92 7.31 9.78
C GLY A 12 -6.91 6.38 8.57
N ALA A 13 -7.18 5.08 8.71
CA ALA A 13 -6.99 4.09 7.64
C ALA A 13 -7.77 4.42 6.35
N ILE A 14 -8.99 4.96 6.48
CA ILE A 14 -9.81 5.37 5.31
C ILE A 14 -9.16 6.53 4.57
N ALA A 15 -8.84 7.62 5.28
CA ALA A 15 -8.21 8.80 4.67
C ALA A 15 -6.85 8.44 4.03
N ALA A 16 -6.07 7.59 4.70
CA ALA A 16 -4.80 7.11 4.20
C ALA A 16 -4.99 6.29 2.91
N ALA A 17 -5.97 5.36 2.88
CA ALA A 17 -6.27 4.57 1.69
C ALA A 17 -6.75 5.42 0.51
N GLU A 18 -7.59 6.44 0.77
CA GLU A 18 -8.02 7.40 -0.24
C GLU A 18 -6.83 8.19 -0.82
N ALA A 19 -5.92 8.67 0.01
CA ALA A 19 -4.72 9.35 -0.46
C ALA A 19 -3.81 8.44 -1.28
N LEU A 20 -3.68 7.16 -0.87
CA LEU A 20 -2.85 6.18 -1.56
C LEU A 20 -3.35 5.90 -2.99
N ILE A 21 -4.67 5.70 -3.18
CA ILE A 21 -5.22 5.44 -4.53
C ILE A 21 -5.24 6.69 -5.41
N ASN A 22 -5.18 7.88 -4.81
CA ASN A 22 -5.11 9.15 -5.53
C ASN A 22 -3.67 9.56 -5.86
N LEU A 23 -2.66 8.76 -5.47
CA LEU A 23 -1.28 9.00 -5.90
C LEU A 23 -1.18 8.97 -7.43
N PRO A 24 -0.36 9.85 -8.02
CA PRO A 24 -0.07 9.79 -9.45
C PRO A 24 0.42 8.39 -9.83
N ASP A 25 0.01 7.93 -11.01
CA ASP A 25 0.42 6.63 -11.56
C ASP A 25 -0.06 5.40 -10.80
N VAL A 26 -0.92 5.53 -9.78
CA VAL A 26 -1.62 4.42 -9.13
C VAL A 26 -2.98 4.23 -9.78
N SER A 27 -3.29 3.01 -10.23
CA SER A 27 -4.67 2.61 -10.51
C SER A 27 -5.07 1.51 -9.56
N GLY A 28 -6.16 1.72 -8.85
CA GLY A 28 -6.61 0.81 -7.82
C GLY A 28 -7.97 1.16 -7.24
N ALA A 29 -8.38 0.39 -6.24
CA ALA A 29 -9.57 0.63 -5.46
C ALA A 29 -9.28 0.25 -4.01
N TRP A 30 -9.99 0.84 -3.06
CA TRP A 30 -9.93 0.42 -1.67
C TRP A 30 -11.31 -0.01 -1.18
N ALA A 31 -11.31 -0.83 -0.14
CA ALA A 31 -12.52 -1.25 0.57
C ALA A 31 -12.23 -1.32 2.07
N THR A 32 -13.23 -0.97 2.89
CA THR A 32 -13.19 -1.25 4.33
C THR A 32 -13.30 -2.75 4.54
N SER A 33 -12.53 -3.29 5.49
CA SER A 33 -12.79 -4.62 6.01
C SER A 33 -14.04 -4.57 6.89
N ASP A 34 -14.96 -5.54 6.74
CA ASP A 34 -16.11 -5.69 7.64
C ASP A 34 -15.68 -6.22 9.04
N GLU A 35 -14.42 -6.65 9.19
CA GLU A 35 -13.85 -7.03 10.47
C GLU A 35 -13.40 -5.78 11.26
N VAL A 36 -14.23 -5.37 12.22
CA VAL A 36 -13.75 -4.52 13.31
C VAL A 36 -12.76 -5.35 14.13
N LYS A 37 -11.46 -5.00 14.09
CA LYS A 37 -10.45 -5.69 14.90
C LYS A 37 -10.79 -5.53 16.38
N ARG A 38 -10.43 -6.53 17.20
CA ARG A 38 -10.83 -6.62 18.62
C ARG A 38 -10.48 -5.37 19.46
N ASP A 39 -9.51 -4.58 19.01
CA ASP A 39 -9.07 -3.34 19.67
C ASP A 39 -9.80 -2.07 19.17
N GLY A 40 -10.82 -2.22 18.32
CA GLY A 40 -11.58 -1.10 17.74
C GLY A 40 -10.86 -0.37 16.60
N ALA A 41 -9.72 -0.89 16.14
CA ALA A 41 -9.00 -0.38 14.99
C ALA A 41 -9.75 -0.69 13.68
N LEU A 42 -9.86 0.33 12.82
CA LEU A 42 -10.36 0.18 11.45
C LEU A 42 -9.26 -0.43 10.57
N GLU A 43 -9.65 -1.41 9.75
CA GLU A 43 -8.77 -1.99 8.72
C GLU A 43 -9.34 -1.66 7.33
N VAL A 44 -8.50 -1.07 6.48
CA VAL A 44 -8.82 -0.74 5.09
C VAL A 44 -7.85 -1.47 4.18
N ILE A 45 -8.39 -2.05 3.10
CA ILE A 45 -7.60 -2.79 2.12
C ILE A 45 -7.59 -1.97 0.83
N ALA A 46 -6.44 -1.40 0.49
CA ALA A 46 -6.19 -0.79 -0.81
C ALA A 46 -5.63 -1.83 -1.78
N THR A 47 -6.19 -1.94 -2.98
CA THR A 47 -5.73 -2.85 -4.03
C THR A 47 -5.15 -2.02 -5.18
N ILE A 48 -3.85 -2.17 -5.42
CA ILE A 48 -3.12 -1.53 -6.52
C ILE A 48 -2.99 -2.55 -7.66
N ILE A 49 -3.49 -2.16 -8.83
CA ILE A 49 -3.60 -3.00 -10.03
C ILE A 49 -2.49 -2.66 -11.03
N THR A 50 -2.17 -1.37 -11.18
CA THR A 50 -1.09 -0.92 -12.06
C THR A 50 -0.30 0.21 -11.43
N ILE A 51 0.96 0.31 -11.85
CA ILE A 51 1.87 1.41 -11.53
C ILE A 51 2.41 1.91 -12.87
N ALA A 52 2.09 3.14 -13.25
CA ALA A 52 2.52 3.71 -14.54
C ALA A 52 3.99 4.20 -14.50
N SER A 53 4.47 4.63 -13.34
CA SER A 53 5.88 4.95 -13.09
C SER A 53 6.67 3.72 -12.63
N GLY A 54 8.00 3.76 -12.77
CA GLY A 54 8.85 2.65 -12.34
C GLY A 54 8.69 2.34 -10.84
N ALA A 55 8.83 1.07 -10.46
CA ALA A 55 8.62 0.58 -9.08
C ALA A 55 9.38 1.35 -7.99
N MET A 56 10.52 1.96 -8.33
CA MET A 56 11.34 2.74 -7.39
C MET A 56 10.70 4.09 -7.02
N SER A 57 10.18 4.81 -8.01
CA SER A 57 9.48 6.09 -7.77
C SER A 57 8.20 5.87 -6.96
N MET A 58 7.47 4.78 -7.25
CA MET A 58 6.30 4.43 -6.47
C MET A 58 6.66 4.07 -5.01
N ALA A 59 7.77 3.35 -4.79
CA ALA A 59 8.23 3.03 -3.45
C ALA A 59 8.55 4.28 -2.62
N GLU A 60 9.18 5.28 -3.23
CA GLU A 60 9.43 6.58 -2.59
C GLU A 60 8.13 7.32 -2.24
N GLN A 61 7.14 7.32 -3.15
CA GLN A 61 5.84 7.93 -2.92
C GLN A 61 5.07 7.24 -1.78
N ILE A 62 5.05 5.91 -1.76
CA ILE A 62 4.42 5.12 -0.70
C ILE A 62 5.11 5.39 0.65
N ARG A 63 6.45 5.47 0.68
CA ARG A 63 7.17 5.76 1.93
C ARG A 63 6.85 7.16 2.45
N LYS A 64 6.81 8.16 1.57
CA LYS A 64 6.43 9.53 1.94
C LYS A 64 4.98 9.60 2.46
N TRP A 65 4.05 8.92 1.78
CA TRP A 65 2.67 8.79 2.22
C TRP A 65 2.60 8.14 3.61
N HIS A 66 3.35 7.07 3.86
CA HIS A 66 3.37 6.40 5.17
C HIS A 66 3.88 7.34 6.27
N GLU A 67 4.96 8.08 6.04
CA GLU A 67 5.50 9.07 6.99
C GLU A 67 4.48 10.17 7.32
N GLU A 68 3.71 10.64 6.32
CA GLU A 68 2.68 11.68 6.50
C GLU A 68 1.52 11.21 7.40
N TYR A 69 1.05 9.99 7.20
CA TYR A 69 -0.11 9.44 7.93
C TYR A 69 0.27 8.75 9.25
N SER A 70 1.52 8.27 9.41
CA SER A 70 2.00 7.69 10.68
C SER A 70 2.29 8.77 11.74
N GLY A 71 2.63 9.99 11.31
CA GLY A 71 2.92 11.13 12.18
C GLY A 71 1.72 11.97 12.61
N SER A 72 0.52 11.75 12.05
CA SER A 72 -0.69 12.52 12.37
C SER A 72 -1.35 12.00 13.65
N GLU A 73 -1.67 12.87 14.62
CA GLU A 73 -2.40 12.47 15.83
C GLU A 73 -3.89 12.18 15.57
N GLU A 74 -4.51 12.88 14.62
CA GLU A 74 -5.94 12.74 14.31
C GLU A 74 -6.24 11.60 13.33
N ASN A 75 -5.34 11.37 12.36
CA ASN A 75 -5.50 10.35 11.31
C ASN A 75 -4.36 9.33 11.32
N LYS A 76 -3.96 8.92 12.53
CA LYS A 76 -2.85 7.99 12.70
C LYS A 76 -3.16 6.65 12.04
N ILE A 77 -2.26 6.20 11.18
CA ILE A 77 -2.13 4.79 10.80
C ILE A 77 -1.15 4.11 11.75
N GLU A 78 -1.52 2.93 12.22
CA GLU A 78 -0.79 2.16 13.21
C GLU A 78 0.00 1.01 12.58
N ASN A 79 -0.54 0.39 11.53
CA ASN A 79 0.13 -0.70 10.84
C ASN A 79 -0.19 -0.67 9.35
N VAL A 80 0.83 -0.84 8.51
CA VAL A 80 0.66 -0.96 7.06
C VAL A 80 1.45 -2.13 6.52
N VAL A 81 0.77 -3.02 5.80
CA VAL A 81 1.37 -4.22 5.22
C VAL A 81 1.03 -4.34 3.74
N ILE A 82 2.07 -4.44 2.92
CA ILE A 82 1.96 -4.78 1.50
C ILE A 82 1.90 -6.29 1.38
N ILE A 83 0.83 -6.79 0.77
CA ILE A 83 0.56 -8.21 0.52
C ILE A 83 0.64 -8.46 -0.97
N THR A 84 1.50 -9.39 -1.36
CA THR A 84 1.61 -9.91 -2.72
C THR A 84 1.34 -11.41 -2.73
N PRO A 85 1.18 -12.03 -3.91
CA PRO A 85 1.07 -13.49 -4.00
C PRO A 85 2.29 -14.26 -3.46
N LYS A 86 3.45 -13.60 -3.31
CA LYS A 86 4.71 -14.25 -2.89
C LYS A 86 5.08 -13.98 -1.44
N GLU A 87 4.87 -12.76 -0.99
CA GLU A 87 5.35 -12.29 0.31
C GLU A 87 4.49 -11.16 0.87
N ARG A 88 4.63 -10.91 2.17
CA ARG A 88 4.05 -9.78 2.88
C ARG A 88 5.19 -8.93 3.44
N LEU A 89 5.07 -7.61 3.34
CA LEU A 89 6.09 -6.66 3.78
C LEU A 89 5.43 -5.56 4.61
N ALA A 90 5.84 -5.39 5.87
CA ALA A 90 5.42 -4.27 6.69
C ALA A 90 6.19 -3.00 6.27
N ILE A 91 5.48 -1.89 6.04
CA ILE A 91 6.10 -0.65 5.54
C ILE A 91 6.90 0.07 6.63
N GLU A 92 6.51 -0.09 7.90
CA GLU A 92 7.12 0.59 9.05
C GLU A 92 8.65 0.47 9.09
N ASP A 93 9.16 -0.73 8.81
CA ASP A 93 10.59 -1.03 8.81
C ASP A 93 11.20 -1.20 7.41
N ALA A 94 10.40 -1.09 6.34
CA ALA A 94 10.85 -1.39 4.98
C ALA A 94 11.60 -0.23 4.34
N THR A 95 12.70 -0.53 3.65
CA THR A 95 13.38 0.47 2.83
C THR A 95 12.66 0.68 1.49
N PRO A 96 12.86 1.83 0.81
CA PRO A 96 12.35 2.03 -0.55
C PRO A 96 12.71 0.89 -1.50
N GLU A 97 13.91 0.32 -1.37
CA GLU A 97 14.38 -0.77 -2.24
C GLU A 97 13.58 -2.06 -2.02
N GLU A 98 13.24 -2.36 -0.77
CA GLU A 98 12.42 -3.50 -0.40
C GLU A 98 10.98 -3.33 -0.91
N ILE A 99 10.40 -2.15 -0.70
CA ILE A 99 9.07 -1.81 -1.24
C ILE A 99 9.10 -1.93 -2.77
N ALA A 100 10.08 -1.33 -3.44
CA ALA A 100 10.21 -1.40 -4.90
C ALA A 100 10.36 -2.84 -5.41
N LYS A 101 11.07 -3.70 -4.67
CA LYS A 101 11.23 -5.12 -5.02
C LYS A 101 9.88 -5.85 -5.00
N VAL A 102 9.03 -5.54 -4.03
CA VAL A 102 7.69 -6.10 -3.91
C VAL A 102 6.78 -5.55 -5.03
N LEU A 103 6.85 -4.25 -5.32
CA LEU A 103 6.11 -3.59 -6.40
C LEU A 103 6.50 -4.08 -7.80
N LYS A 104 7.75 -4.56 -8.00
CA LYS A 104 8.19 -5.17 -9.27
C LYS A 104 7.34 -6.37 -9.70
N VAL A 105 6.57 -6.99 -8.80
CA VAL A 105 5.62 -8.05 -9.18
C VAL A 105 4.56 -7.51 -10.15
N LEU A 106 4.13 -6.26 -9.99
CA LEU A 106 3.21 -5.60 -10.93
C LEU A 106 3.93 -5.26 -12.25
N ALA A 107 5.14 -4.72 -12.20
CA ALA A 107 5.91 -4.37 -13.40
C ALA A 107 6.36 -5.59 -14.23
N LYS A 108 6.64 -6.73 -13.57
CA LYS A 108 7.05 -7.97 -14.26
C LYS A 108 5.90 -8.68 -14.99
N SER A 109 4.64 -8.33 -14.71
CA SER A 109 3.51 -8.92 -15.43
C SER A 109 3.40 -8.46 -16.88
N ASP A 110 4.18 -7.46 -17.29
CA ASP A 110 4.20 -6.94 -18.68
C ASP A 110 5.30 -7.54 -19.57
N ASN A 111 6.05 -8.53 -19.08
CA ASN A 111 7.03 -9.25 -19.91
C ASN A 111 6.58 -10.70 -20.15
N PRO A 112 5.80 -11.00 -21.20
CA PRO A 112 5.72 -12.36 -21.70
C PRO A 112 7.12 -12.72 -22.20
N ARG A 113 7.63 -13.86 -21.73
CA ARG A 113 8.85 -14.49 -22.22
C ARG A 113 8.92 -14.35 -23.75
N SER A 114 9.89 -13.59 -24.25
CA SER A 114 10.44 -13.76 -25.60
C SER A 114 11.56 -14.78 -25.55
#